data_AF-A0A3B9VUP8-F1
#
_entry.id   AF-A0A3B9VUP8-F1
#
_cell.length_a   1.000
_cell.length_b   1.000
_cell.length_c   1.000
_cell.angle_alpha   90.00
_cell.angle_beta   90.00
_cell.angle_gamma   90.00
#
_symmetry.space_group_name_H-M   'P 1'
#
loop_
_entity.id
_entity.type
_entity.pdbx_description
1 polymer ?
#
loop_
_entity_poly.entity_id
_entity_poly.type
_entity_poly.pdbx_seq_one_letter_code
_entity_poly.pdbx_strand_id
1 'polypeptide(L)' 'FITCVFGEEKNGRILEKATLCKMARGEMVRYLAEHHCQTPEQAKRFDRLGFRFSPEHSDENNYVFCKKGR' A
#
# COMPACT_ATOMS: atom_id res chain seq x y z
N PHE A 1 -1.83 2.78 -16.02
CA PHE A 1 -1.02 1.92 -15.13
C PHE A 1 -1.17 2.46 -13.71
N ILE A 2 -1.03 1.64 -12.67
CA ILE A 2 -1.21 2.11 -11.29
C ILE A 2 0.04 1.79 -10.48
N THR A 3 0.52 2.79 -9.75
CA THR A 3 1.68 2.68 -8.86
C THR A 3 1.20 2.44 -7.44
N CYS A 4 1.70 1.39 -6.78
CA CYS A 4 1.47 1.19 -5.35
C CYS A 4 2.75 1.53 -4.58
N VAL A 5 2.67 2.54 -3.72
CA VAL A 5 3.78 3.01 -2.87
C VAL A 5 3.51 2.57 -1.44
N PHE A 6 4.52 2.04 -0.76
CA PHE A 6 4.40 1.54 0.60
C PHE A 6 5.39 2.27 1.49
N GLY A 7 4.92 2.93 2.54
CA GLY A 7 5.80 3.61 3.49
C GLY A 7 5.17 3.79 4.86
N GLU A 8 5.94 4.31 5.79
CA GLU A 8 5.47 4.68 7.13
C GLU A 8 5.32 6.20 7.20
N GLU A 9 4.15 6.69 7.59
CA GLU A 9 3.98 8.12 7.82
C GLU A 9 4.65 8.49 9.15
N LYS A 10 5.64 9.37 9.09
CA LYS A 10 6.36 9.90 10.26
C LYS A 10 6.55 11.40 10.11
N ASN A 11 5.95 12.18 11.01
CA ASN A 11 5.99 13.65 10.99
C ASN A 11 5.53 14.26 9.64
N GLY A 12 4.45 13.73 9.05
CA GLY A 12 3.92 14.23 7.77
C GLY A 12 4.75 13.87 6.53
N ARG A 13 5.75 12.99 6.66
CA ARG A 13 6.52 12.45 5.53
C ARG A 13 6.36 10.94 5.46
N ILE A 14 6.27 10.41 4.24
CA ILE A 14 6.25 8.97 3.98
C ILE A 14 7.69 8.45 3.94
N LEU A 15 8.06 7.60 4.89
CA LEU A 15 9.35 6.94 4.96
C LEU A 15 9.25 5.54 4.36
N GLU A 16 9.92 5.33 3.23
CA GLU A 16 10.00 4.03 2.57
C GLU A 16 11.14 3.19 3.16
N LYS A 17 10.78 2.17 3.96
CA LYS A 17 11.77 1.18 4.41
C LYS A 17 11.87 0.08 3.38
N ALA A 18 12.97 0.04 2.62
CA ALA A 18 13.19 -0.89 1.51
C ALA A 18 12.77 -2.35 1.81
N THR A 19 13.09 -2.88 2.98
CA THR A 19 12.69 -4.24 3.40
C THR A 19 11.18 -4.39 3.53
N LEU A 20 10.49 -3.44 4.18
CA LEU A 20 9.04 -3.46 4.30
C LEU A 20 8.36 -3.28 2.93
N CYS A 21 8.87 -2.39 2.09
CA CYS A 21 8.32 -2.16 0.75
C CYS A 21 8.43 -3.42 -0.14
N LYS A 22 9.51 -4.20 0.00
CA LYS A 22 9.65 -5.48 -0.71
C LYS A 22 8.62 -6.51 -0.22
N MET A 23 8.46 -6.65 1.10
CA MET A 23 7.48 -7.57 1.68
C MET A 23 6.04 -7.17 1.32
N ALA A 24 5.70 -5.89 1.45
CA ALA A 24 4.37 -5.38 1.15
C ALA A 24 3.97 -5.56 -0.32
N ARG A 25 4.91 -5.39 -1.26
CA ARG A 25 4.65 -5.68 -2.68
C ARG A 25 4.31 -7.15 -2.93
N GLY A 26 5.09 -8.08 -2.37
CA GLY A 26 4.80 -9.51 -2.48
C GLY A 26 3.45 -9.86 -1.86
N GLU A 27 3.17 -9.31 -0.68
CA GLU A 27 1.92 -9.53 0.04
C GLU A 27 0.71 -8.94 -0.68
N MET A 28 0.87 -7.77 -1.31
CA MET A 28 -0.15 -7.14 -2.14
C MET A 28 -0.51 -8.04 -3.32
N VAL A 29 0.49 -8.54 -4.05
CA VAL A 29 0.24 -9.45 -5.18
C VAL A 29 -0.49 -10.70 -4.72
N ARG A 30 -0.09 -11.28 -3.59
CA ARG A 30 -0.77 -12.44 -2.99
C ARG A 30 -2.23 -12.12 -2.62
N TYR A 31 -2.47 -11.01 -1.94
CA TYR A 31 -3.82 -10.55 -1.58
C TYR A 31 -4.71 -10.38 -2.81
N LEU A 32 -4.21 -9.71 -3.85
CA LEU A 32 -4.96 -9.50 -5.08
C LEU A 32 -5.32 -10.82 -5.77
N ALA A 33 -4.39 -11.79 -5.77
CA ALA A 33 -4.63 -13.11 -6.32
C ALA A 33 -5.67 -13.90 -5.50
N GLU A 34 -5.54 -13.94 -4.18
CA GLU A 34 -6.48 -14.64 -3.28
C GLU A 34 -7.90 -14.07 -3.34
N HIS A 35 -8.03 -12.76 -3.49
CA HIS A 35 -9.32 -12.07 -3.58
C HIS A 35 -9.84 -11.91 -5.01
N HIS A 36 -9.17 -12.52 -6.01
CA HIS A 36 -9.52 -12.42 -7.43
C HIS A 36 -9.79 -10.97 -7.85
N CYS A 37 -8.92 -10.05 -7.44
CA CYS A 37 -9.10 -8.64 -7.71
C CYS A 37 -8.90 -8.35 -9.20
N GLN A 38 -9.94 -7.79 -9.82
CA GLN A 38 -9.94 -7.42 -11.24
C GLN A 38 -9.85 -5.90 -11.44
N THR A 39 -10.19 -5.12 -10.41
CA THR A 39 -10.11 -3.67 -10.45
C THR A 39 -9.09 -3.14 -9.45
N PRO A 40 -8.42 -2.03 -9.77
CA PRO A 40 -7.46 -1.43 -8.86
C PRO A 40 -8.10 -0.89 -7.58
N GLU A 41 -9.37 -0.52 -7.63
CA GLU A 41 -10.12 -0.09 -6.45
C GLU A 41 -10.18 -1.18 -5.37
N GLN A 42 -10.13 -2.46 -5.76
CA GLN A 42 -10.04 -3.55 -4.81
C GLN A 42 -8.68 -3.58 -4.10
N ALA A 43 -7.60 -3.14 -4.75
CA ALA A 43 -6.28 -3.02 -4.12
C ALA A 43 -6.25 -2.00 -2.98
N LYS A 44 -7.13 -0.98 -3.02
CA LYS A 44 -7.27 0.00 -1.92
C LYS A 44 -7.73 -0.65 -0.60
N ARG A 45 -8.30 -1.85 -0.66
CA ARG A 45 -8.74 -2.62 0.53
C ARG A 45 -7.61 -3.40 1.20
N PHE A 46 -6.41 -3.36 0.65
CA PHE A 46 -5.24 -4.00 1.24
C PHE A 46 -4.92 -3.44 2.63
N ASP A 47 -4.93 -4.32 3.63
CA ASP A 47 -4.72 -3.99 5.04
C ASP A 47 -3.66 -4.89 5.74
N ARG A 48 -2.80 -5.56 4.96
CA ARG A 48 -1.80 -6.51 5.49
C ARG A 48 -0.53 -5.81 5.98
N LEU A 49 0.23 -6.50 6.84
CA LEU A 49 1.51 -6.05 7.40
C LEU A 49 1.47 -4.71 8.16
N GLY A 50 0.26 -4.24 8.50
CA GLY A 50 0.00 -2.95 9.15
C GLY A 50 -0.01 -1.76 8.20
N PHE A 51 0.08 -1.99 6.88
CA PHE A 51 -0.14 -0.95 5.87
C PHE A 51 -1.63 -0.75 5.65
N ARG A 52 -2.04 0.50 5.42
CA ARG A 52 -3.41 0.87 5.08
C ARG A 52 -3.40 1.94 4.01
N PHE A 53 -4.35 1.87 3.08
CA PHE A 53 -4.52 2.90 2.05
C PHE A 53 -4.72 4.28 2.68
N SER A 54 -3.93 5.26 2.24
CA SER A 54 -4.06 6.66 2.65
C SER A 54 -4.67 7.47 1.50
N PRO A 55 -5.96 7.84 1.58
CA PRO A 55 -6.59 8.66 0.54
C PRO A 55 -5.99 10.06 0.45
N GLU A 56 -5.37 10.57 1.52
CA GLU A 56 -4.74 11.90 1.57
C GLU A 56 -3.48 11.98 0.71
N HIS A 57 -2.75 10.85 0.60
CA HIS A 57 -1.52 10.75 -0.20
C HIS A 57 -1.74 10.00 -1.51
N SER A 58 -2.96 9.54 -1.80
CA SER A 58 -3.25 8.72 -2.97
C SER A 58 -4.07 9.48 -4.02
N ASP A 59 -3.74 9.24 -5.29
CA ASP A 59 -4.41 9.78 -6.46
C ASP A 59 -5.08 8.67 -7.29
N GLU A 60 -5.67 9.04 -8.42
CA GLU A 60 -6.27 8.13 -9.40
C GLU A 60 -5.32 7.02 -9.88
N ASN A 61 -4.04 7.34 -10.06
CA ASN A 61 -3.02 6.41 -10.59
C ASN A 61 -1.93 6.03 -9.56
N ASN A 62 -1.91 6.65 -8.37
CA ASN A 62 -0.89 6.41 -7.35
C ASN A 62 -1.57 6.07 -6.02
N TYR A 63 -1.44 4.83 -5.58
CA TYR A 63 -1.99 4.37 -4.31
C TYR A 63 -0.89 4.29 -3.27
N VAL A 64 -0.98 5.13 -2.26
CA VAL A 64 -0.03 5.21 -1.16
C VAL A 64 -0.61 4.47 0.04
N PHE A 65 0.11 3.46 0.49
CA PHE A 65 -0.21 2.67 1.66
C PHE A 65 0.72 3.07 2.79
N CYS A 66 0.13 3.64 3.84
CA CYS A 66 0.82 4.13 5.02
C CYS A 66 0.67 3.13 6.17
N LYS A 67 1.78 2.82 6.83
CA LYS A 67 1.77 2.10 8.11
C LYS A 67 1.95 3.10 9.25
N LYS A 68 1.11 3.00 10.28
CA LYS A 68 1.30 3.76 11.53
C LYS A 68 2.53 3.19 12.23
N GLY A 69 3.64 3.92 12.15
CA GLY A 69 4.82 3.64 12.97
C GLY A 69 4.43 3.82 14.43
N ARG A 70 4.65 2.80 15.24
CA ARG A 70 4.46 2.84 16.69
C ARG A 70 5.60 3.59 17.36
#